data_AF-A0A229H865-F1
#
_entry.id   AF-A0A229H865-F1
#
_cell.length_a   1.000
_cell.length_b   1.000
_cell.length_c   1.000
_cell.angle_alpha   90.00
_cell.angle_beta   90.00
_cell.angle_gamma   90.00
#
_symmetry.space_group_name_H-M   'P 1'
#
loop_
_entity.id
_entity.type
_entity.pdbx_description
1 polymer ?
#
loop_
_entity_poly.entity_id
_entity_poly.type
_entity_poly.pdbx_seq_one_letter_code
_entity_poly.pdbx_strand_id
1 'polypeptide(L)'
;MLTVGPDQTENFRTIGEALAKARTGAVIRVKPGRYRENLTVRTRLTIVADGDRGSVEICPPRGTAVVLVADAVMLTDLTLRGGSEDLPVVDAPRG
;
A
#
# COMPACT_ATOMS: atom_id res chain seq x y z
N MET A 1 3.10 -13.85 -6.89
CA MET A 1 3.85 -12.87 -6.07
C MET A 1 4.03 -11.62 -6.92
N LEU A 2 3.74 -10.45 -6.37
CA LEU A 2 3.84 -9.17 -7.07
C LEU A 2 4.91 -8.35 -6.34
N THR A 3 5.81 -7.70 -7.09
CA THR A 3 6.85 -6.84 -6.50
C THR A 3 6.68 -5.43 -7.02
N VAL A 4 6.73 -4.47 -6.11
CA VAL A 4 6.58 -3.04 -6.37
C VAL A 4 7.89 -2.37 -6.01
N GLY A 5 8.39 -1.51 -6.89
CA GLY A 5 9.54 -0.67 -6.60
C GLY A 5 9.55 0.59 -7.47
N PRO A 6 10.23 1.66 -7.02
CA PRO A 6 10.36 2.87 -7.82
C PRO A 6 11.23 2.66 -9.07
N ASP A 7 12.08 1.62 -9.06
CA ASP A 7 12.98 1.25 -10.14
C ASP A 7 12.25 0.46 -11.23
N GLN A 8 12.58 0.78 -12.49
CA GLN A 8 11.91 0.26 -13.69
C GLN A 8 12.17 -1.24 -13.96
N THR A 9 13.00 -1.88 -13.14
CA THR A 9 13.31 -3.31 -13.20
C THR A 9 12.28 -4.18 -12.49
N GLU A 10 11.40 -3.58 -11.67
CA GLU A 10 10.37 -4.29 -10.94
C GLU A 10 9.07 -4.44 -11.73
N ASN A 11 8.24 -5.42 -11.35
CA ASN A 11 6.99 -5.73 -12.05
C ASN A 11 5.97 -4.57 -12.02
N PHE A 12 6.01 -3.72 -10.98
CA PHE A 12 5.10 -2.58 -10.83
C PHE A 12 5.84 -1.38 -10.25
N ARG A 13 5.50 -0.19 -10.74
CA ARG A 13 6.09 1.06 -10.26
C ARG A 13 5.37 1.63 -9.04
N THR A 14 4.10 1.29 -8.90
CA THR A 14 3.21 1.78 -7.84
C THR A 14 2.49 0.63 -7.13
N ILE A 15 2.10 0.86 -5.88
CA ILE A 15 1.38 -0.16 -5.10
C ILE A 15 -0.04 -0.32 -5.65
N GLY A 16 -0.66 0.77 -6.10
CA GLY A 16 -1.98 0.79 -6.73
C GLY A 16 -2.08 -0.10 -7.99
N GLU A 17 -1.06 -0.10 -8.85
CA GLU A 17 -1.01 -0.99 -10.01
C GLU A 17 -0.95 -2.47 -9.60
N ALA A 18 -0.11 -2.78 -8.60
CA ALA A 18 -0.04 -4.14 -8.07
C ALA A 18 -1.37 -4.56 -7.44
N LEU A 19 -2.05 -3.67 -6.70
CA LEU A 19 -3.39 -3.91 -6.15
C LEU A 19 -4.42 -4.20 -7.24
N ALA A 20 -4.39 -3.46 -8.35
CA ALA A 20 -5.31 -3.65 -9.47
C ALA A 20 -5.12 -5.02 -10.18
N LYS A 21 -3.91 -5.57 -10.14
CA LYS A 21 -3.60 -6.91 -10.67
C LYS A 21 -3.67 -8.02 -9.63
N ALA A 22 -3.70 -7.67 -8.34
CA ALA A 22 -3.70 -8.62 -7.25
C ALA A 22 -5.02 -9.40 -7.17
N ARG A 23 -4.88 -10.71 -6.95
CA ARG A 23 -6.00 -11.62 -6.68
C ARG A 23 -6.11 -11.85 -5.18
N THR A 24 -7.25 -12.38 -4.75
CA THR A 24 -7.45 -12.81 -3.35
C THR A 24 -6.34 -13.75 -2.89
N GLY A 25 -5.75 -13.47 -1.73
CA GLY A 25 -4.62 -14.21 -1.16
C GLY A 25 -3.26 -13.84 -1.75
N ALA A 26 -3.17 -12.82 -2.62
CA ALA A 26 -1.88 -12.38 -3.15
C ALA A 26 -0.99 -11.74 -2.07
N VAL A 27 0.32 -11.86 -2.29
CA VAL A 27 1.34 -11.18 -1.51
C VAL A 27 2.03 -10.15 -2.40
N ILE A 28 1.96 -8.88 -1.99
CA ILE A 28 2.62 -7.74 -2.62
C ILE A 28 3.86 -7.40 -1.77
N ARG A 29 5.04 -7.55 -2.35
CA ARG A 29 6.29 -7.06 -1.76
C ARG A 29 6.58 -5.65 -2.25
N VAL A 30 6.84 -4.74 -1.32
CA VAL A 30 7.10 -3.34 -1.64
C VAL A 30 8.54 -3.02 -1.29
N LYS A 31 9.34 -2.68 -2.29
CA LYS A 31 10.73 -2.25 -2.10
C LYS A 31 10.78 -0.91 -1.37
N PRO A 32 11.87 -0.64 -0.63
CA PRO A 32 12.14 0.64 0.01
C PRO A 32 11.90 1.81 -0.95
N GLY A 33 11.14 2.80 -0.49
CA GLY A 33 10.72 3.90 -1.33
C GLY A 33 9.61 4.74 -0.72
N ARG A 34 9.43 5.93 -1.30
CA ARG A 34 8.34 6.85 -0.97
C ARG A 34 7.26 6.80 -2.02
N TYR A 35 6.09 6.33 -1.63
CA TYR A 35 4.93 6.14 -2.49
C TYR A 35 3.92 7.26 -2.21
N ARG A 36 3.87 8.22 -3.13
CA ARG A 36 2.99 9.41 -3.03
C ARG A 36 1.64 9.14 -3.69
N GLU A 37 0.95 8.11 -3.23
CA GLU A 37 -0.29 7.60 -3.81
C GLU A 37 -1.31 7.23 -2.72
N ASN A 38 -2.59 7.28 -3.09
CA ASN A 38 -3.69 6.83 -2.23
C ASN A 38 -4.03 5.39 -2.57
N LEU A 39 -4.03 4.51 -1.55
CA LEU A 39 -4.29 3.09 -1.74
C LEU A 39 -5.74 2.76 -1.41
N THR A 40 -6.40 2.00 -2.29
CA THR A 40 -7.72 1.43 -1.99
C THR A 40 -7.65 -0.09 -2.11
N VAL A 41 -7.69 -0.78 -0.99
CA VAL A 41 -7.60 -2.24 -0.95
C VAL A 41 -9.00 -2.83 -0.91
N ARG A 42 -9.43 -3.39 -2.05
CA ARG A 42 -10.77 -4.00 -2.23
C ARG A 42 -10.76 -5.52 -2.15
N THR A 43 -9.58 -6.12 -2.17
CA THR A 43 -9.38 -7.57 -2.23
C THR A 43 -8.62 -8.02 -0.99
N ARG A 44 -8.88 -9.23 -0.49
CA ARG A 44 -8.13 -9.78 0.65
C ARG A 44 -6.72 -10.16 0.23
N LEU A 45 -5.70 -9.49 0.77
CA LEU A 45 -4.30 -9.69 0.38
C LEU A 45 -3.33 -9.22 1.48
N THR A 46 -2.06 -9.54 1.30
CA THR A 46 -0.97 -9.15 2.19
C THR A 46 -0.03 -8.20 1.47
N ILE A 47 0.29 -7.07 2.10
CA ILE A 47 1.31 -6.12 1.65
C ILE A 47 2.44 -6.14 2.68
N VAL A 48 3.66 -6.37 2.22
CA VAL A 48 4.84 -6.46 3.08
C VAL A 48 5.96 -5.59 2.53
N ALA A 49 6.60 -4.82 3.40
CA ALA A 49 7.84 -4.12 3.07
C ALA A 49 8.98 -5.12 2.84
N ASP A 50 9.73 -4.94 1.75
CA ASP A 50 10.89 -5.75 1.37
C ASP A 50 12.19 -5.06 1.80
N GLY A 51 12.23 -4.64 3.08
CA GLY A 51 13.34 -3.91 3.70
C GLY A 51 13.09 -3.67 5.18
N ASP A 52 13.93 -2.84 5.80
CA ASP A 52 13.79 -2.51 7.22
C ASP A 52 12.48 -1.78 7.52
N ARG A 53 12.03 -1.83 8.78
CA ARG A 53 10.87 -1.05 9.22
C ARG A 53 11.09 0.43 8.93
N GLY A 54 10.15 1.06 8.21
CA GLY A 54 10.28 2.46 7.82
C GLY A 54 10.94 2.68 6.46
N SER A 55 11.45 1.65 5.82
CA SER A 55 12.02 1.74 4.47
C SER A 55 10.95 2.01 3.40
N VAL A 56 9.71 1.58 3.64
CA VAL A 56 8.56 1.82 2.77
C VAL A 56 7.63 2.84 3.42
N GLU A 57 7.46 3.97 2.75
CA GLU A 57 6.65 5.08 3.24
C GLU A 57 5.54 5.40 2.23
N ILE A 58 4.29 5.26 2.66
CA ILE A 58 3.11 5.67 1.90
C ILE A 58 2.68 7.03 2.42
N CYS A 59 2.81 8.06 1.57
CA CYS A 59 2.60 9.45 1.93
C CYS A 59 1.85 10.15 0.80
N PRO A 60 0.51 9.99 0.72
CA PRO A 60 -0.28 10.64 -0.30
C PRO A 60 -0.15 12.17 -0.17
N PRO A 61 -0.17 12.92 -1.29
CA PRO A 61 -0.13 14.37 -1.22
C PRO A 61 -1.38 14.99 -0.58
N ARG A 62 -2.52 14.29 -0.67
CA ARG A 62 -3.85 14.67 -0.17
C ARG A 62 -4.65 13.39 0.13
N GLY A 63 -5.61 13.46 1.04
CA GLY A 63 -6.51 12.37 1.37
C GLY A 63 -5.96 11.37 2.39
N THR A 64 -6.75 10.32 2.60
CA THR A 64 -6.38 9.11 3.35
C THR A 64 -5.33 8.30 2.59
N ALA A 65 -4.32 7.79 3.31
CA ALA A 65 -3.25 7.00 2.72
C ALA A 65 -3.72 5.62 2.28
N VAL A 66 -4.51 4.96 3.12
CA VAL A 66 -5.02 3.61 2.85
C VAL A 66 -6.50 3.52 3.19
N VAL A 67 -7.31 3.17 2.21
CA VAL A 67 -8.73 2.85 2.38
C VAL A 67 -8.91 1.34 2.25
N LEU A 68 -9.36 0.69 3.32
CA LEU A 68 -9.59 -0.74 3.40
C LEU A 68 -11.08 -1.03 3.19
N VAL A 69 -11.41 -1.54 2.00
CA VAL A 69 -12.78 -1.94 1.63
C VAL A 69 -12.94 -3.47 1.70
N ALA A 70 -11.83 -4.21 1.68
CA ALA A 70 -11.81 -5.65 1.87
C ALA A 70 -12.01 -6.04 3.34
N ASP A 71 -12.68 -7.17 3.53
CA ASP A 71 -12.88 -7.86 4.81
C ASP A 71 -11.60 -8.17 5.59
N ALA A 72 -10.47 -8.42 4.91
CA ALA A 72 -9.24 -8.86 5.54
C ALA A 72 -8.02 -8.42 4.74
N VAL A 73 -7.19 -7.56 5.33
CA VAL A 73 -5.94 -7.08 4.72
C VAL A 73 -4.86 -7.11 5.79
N MET A 74 -3.68 -7.59 5.42
CA MET A 74 -2.52 -7.58 6.29
C MET A 74 -1.48 -6.61 5.74
N LEU A 75 -1.08 -5.63 6.55
CA LEU A 75 -0.05 -4.64 6.23
C LEU A 75 1.11 -4.83 7.21
N THR A 76 2.31 -5.12 6.71
CA THR A 76 3.47 -5.46 7.55
C THR A 76 4.67 -4.57 7.23
N ASP A 77 5.26 -3.99 8.27
CA ASP A 77 6.47 -3.13 8.24
C ASP A 77 6.39 -1.91 7.30
N LEU A 78 5.16 -1.46 7.00
CA LEU A 78 4.88 -0.24 6.24
C LEU A 78 4.78 0.97 7.16
N THR A 79 5.31 2.12 6.72
CA THR A 79 5.04 3.41 7.34
C THR A 79 3.95 4.13 6.55
N LEU A 80 2.86 4.48 7.23
CA LEU A 80 1.74 5.22 6.64
C LEU A 80 1.76 6.64 7.20
N ARG A 81 1.68 7.64 6.32
CA ARG A 81 1.49 9.05 6.69
C ARG A 81 0.21 9.57 6.10
N GLY A 82 -0.52 10.37 6.86
CA GLY A 82 -1.69 11.08 6.34
C GLY A 82 -1.27 12.13 5.31
N GLY A 83 -2.19 12.45 4.40
CA GLY A 83 -2.06 13.66 3.59
C GLY A 83 -2.15 14.91 4.47
N SER A 84 -1.97 16.07 3.85
CA SER A 84 -2.01 17.39 4.52
C SER A 84 -3.40 17.80 5.05
N GLU A 85 -4.38 16.89 5.02
CA GLU A 85 -5.77 17.12 5.38
C GLU A 85 -6.06 16.48 6.75
N ASP A 86 -7.09 16.98 7.45
CA ASP A 86 -7.57 16.41 8.71
C ASP A 86 -8.42 15.15 8.44
N LEU A 87 -7.80 14.18 7.75
CA LEU A 87 -8.40 12.91 7.36
C LEU A 87 -7.65 11.76 8.03
N PRO A 88 -8.34 10.64 8.33
CA PRO A 88 -7.67 9.48 8.90
C PRO A 88 -6.60 8.96 7.94
N VAL A 89 -5.45 8.58 8.49
CA VAL A 89 -4.34 7.97 7.73
C VAL A 89 -4.77 6.63 7.13
N VAL A 90 -5.55 5.86 7.88
CA VAL A 90 -6.15 4.60 7.47
C VAL A 90 -7.65 4.68 7.69
N ASP A 91 -8.42 4.48 6.64
CA ASP A 91 -9.88 4.39 6.70
C ASP A 91 -10.32 2.95 6.43
N ALA A 92 -11.15 2.39 7.30
CA ALA A 92 -11.66 1.02 7.20
C ALA A 92 -13.18 1.03 7.35
N PRO A 93 -13.93 1.51 6.34
CA PRO A 93 -15.37 1.76 6.46
C PRO A 93 -16.22 0.47 6.60
N ARG A 94 -15.61 -0.72 6.54
CA ARG A 94 -16.30 -2.02 6.63
C ARG A 94 -15.73 -2.97 7.70
N GLY A 95 -15.24 -2.42 8.82
CA GLY A 95 -14.80 -3.18 9.99
C GLY A 95 -15.92 -3.44 11.00
#